data_AF-A0A8S1E0G3-F1
#
_entry.id   AF-A0A8S1E0G3-F1
#
_cell.length_a   1.000
_cell.length_b   1.000
_cell.length_c   1.000
_cell.angle_alpha   90.00
_cell.angle_beta   90.00
_cell.angle_gamma   90.00
#
_symmetry.space_group_name_H-M   'P 1'
#
loop_
_entity.id
_entity.type
_entity.pdbx_description
1 polymer ?
#
loop_
_entity_poly.entity_id
_entity_poly.type
_entity_poly.pdbx_seq_one_letter_code
_entity_poly.pdbx_strand_id
1 'polypeptide(L)'
;FLDDLDRLGAKDYQPTEQDILRTRVKTTGIVEVHFSFKNLNFKLFDVGGQRSERKKWIHCFEDVTAIIFCVAMSEYDQVLHEDETTNRMQESLKLFDSICNNKWFTDTSIILFLNKKDLFEEKIRKSPLTICFPEYTGAQEYGEAAAYIQAQFEAKNKSTTKEIYCHMTCATDTNNIQFVFDAAAIFKGS
;
A
#
# COMPACT_ATOMS: atom_id res chain seq x y z
N PHE A 1 -6.10 4.04 20.57
CA PHE A 1 -7.55 4.09 20.79
C PHE A 1 -7.92 3.45 22.13
N LEU A 2 -7.77 2.14 22.31
CA LEU A 2 -8.08 1.52 23.62
C LEU A 2 -7.15 1.99 24.74
N ASP A 3 -5.86 2.21 24.43
CA ASP A 3 -4.89 2.74 25.41
C ASP A 3 -5.08 4.23 25.73
N ASP A 4 -5.94 4.94 24.98
CA ASP A 4 -6.18 6.38 25.10
C ASP A 4 -7.63 6.70 25.51
N LEU A 5 -8.38 5.72 26.04
CA LEU A 5 -9.82 5.86 26.28
C LEU A 5 -10.19 7.09 27.12
N ASP A 6 -9.41 7.38 28.17
CA ASP A 6 -9.67 8.52 29.05
C ASP A 6 -9.52 9.86 28.32
N ARG A 7 -8.50 9.98 27.44
CA ARG A 7 -8.26 11.17 26.63
C ARG A 7 -9.34 11.34 25.55
N LEU A 8 -9.72 10.24 24.90
CA LEU A 8 -10.72 10.23 23.83
C LEU A 8 -12.16 10.42 24.35
N GLY A 9 -12.42 10.06 25.61
CA GLY A 9 -13.71 10.20 26.28
C GLY A 9 -13.94 11.54 26.99
N ALA A 10 -12.95 12.43 27.01
CA ALA A 10 -13.06 13.75 27.62
C ALA A 10 -14.15 14.60 26.93
N LYS A 11 -14.91 15.39 27.71
CA LYS A 11 -16.02 16.23 27.19
C LYS A 11 -15.54 17.28 26.18
N ASP A 12 -14.30 17.70 26.31
CA ASP A 12 -13.61 18.72 25.52
C ASP A 12 -12.58 18.11 24.56
N TYR A 13 -12.66 16.80 24.30
CA TYR A 13 -11.75 16.11 23.38
C TYR A 13 -11.67 16.81 22.02
N GLN A 14 -10.45 17.14 21.62
CA GLN A 14 -10.11 17.55 20.26
C GLN A 14 -9.15 16.51 19.65
N PRO A 15 -9.46 15.97 18.46
CA PRO A 15 -8.59 15.01 17.79
C PRO A 15 -7.21 15.60 17.53
N THR A 16 -6.17 14.86 17.90
CA THR A 16 -4.81 15.16 17.46
C THR A 16 -4.64 14.73 16.00
N GLU A 17 -3.60 15.24 15.31
CA GLU A 17 -3.24 14.76 13.97
C GLU A 17 -3.04 13.24 13.97
N GLN A 18 -2.43 12.68 15.03
CA GLN A 18 -2.22 11.24 15.16
C GLN A 18 -3.53 10.46 15.34
N ASP A 19 -4.53 11.02 16.00
CA ASP A 19 -5.86 10.41 16.08
C ASP A 19 -6.51 10.37 14.70
N ILE A 20 -6.43 11.48 13.96
CA ILE A 20 -6.95 11.60 12.60
C ILE A 20 -6.28 10.57 11.69
N LEU A 21 -4.95 10.48 11.69
CA LEU A 21 -4.18 9.51 10.89
C LEU A 21 -4.51 8.05 11.24
N ARG A 22 -4.92 7.77 12.48
CA ARG A 22 -5.34 6.42 12.93
C ARG A 22 -6.80 6.13 12.64
N THR A 23 -7.63 7.13 12.34
CA THR A 23 -9.05 6.89 12.01
C THR A 23 -9.16 6.11 10.71
N ARG A 24 -9.92 5.00 10.75
CA ARG A 24 -10.17 4.18 9.55
C ARG A 24 -11.48 4.60 8.91
N VAL A 25 -11.40 5.49 7.94
CA VAL A 25 -12.51 5.78 7.02
C VAL A 25 -12.28 5.01 5.73
N LYS A 26 -13.25 4.18 5.32
CA LYS A 26 -13.16 3.43 4.07
C LYS A 26 -13.37 4.40 2.89
N THR A 27 -12.38 4.56 2.02
CA THR A 27 -12.57 5.28 0.75
C THR A 27 -13.58 4.54 -0.12
N THR A 28 -14.59 5.25 -0.60
CA THR A 28 -15.57 4.77 -1.58
C THR A 28 -15.57 5.73 -2.75
N GLY A 29 -15.65 5.19 -3.97
CA GLY A 29 -15.49 6.00 -5.19
C GLY A 29 -14.05 6.44 -5.44
N ILE A 30 -13.93 7.61 -6.06
CA ILE A 30 -12.67 8.23 -6.47
C ILE A 30 -12.64 9.64 -5.88
N VAL A 31 -11.56 9.98 -5.19
CA VAL A 31 -11.32 11.31 -4.65
C VAL A 31 -10.12 11.92 -5.37
N GLU A 32 -10.30 13.10 -5.93
CA GLU A 32 -9.26 13.84 -6.64
C GLU A 32 -8.73 14.96 -5.76
N VAL A 33 -7.40 15.04 -5.61
CA VAL A 33 -6.72 16.07 -4.81
C VAL A 33 -5.67 16.76 -5.66
N HIS A 34 -5.69 18.09 -5.65
CA HIS A 34 -4.70 18.92 -6.34
C HIS A 34 -3.84 19.63 -5.33
N PHE A 35 -2.53 19.61 -5.54
CA PHE A 35 -1.60 20.37 -4.72
C PHE A 35 -0.31 20.63 -5.49
N SER A 36 0.47 21.60 -5.01
CA SER A 36 1.78 21.93 -5.56
C SER A 36 2.87 21.59 -4.57
N PHE A 37 3.95 20.97 -5.03
CA PHE A 37 5.11 20.64 -4.21
C PHE A 37 6.40 20.81 -5.02
N LYS A 38 7.41 21.52 -4.47
CA LYS A 38 8.67 21.85 -5.16
C LYS A 38 8.46 22.39 -6.61
N ASN A 39 7.50 23.30 -6.79
CA ASN A 39 7.09 23.88 -8.09
C ASN A 39 6.50 22.89 -9.10
N LEU A 40 6.18 21.66 -8.69
CA LEU A 40 5.44 20.69 -9.49
C LEU A 40 3.98 20.66 -9.05
N ASN A 41 3.06 20.62 -10.01
CA ASN A 41 1.64 20.43 -9.75
C ASN A 41 1.31 18.93 -9.81
N PHE A 42 0.66 18.45 -8.78
CA PHE A 42 0.23 17.07 -8.62
C PHE A 42 -1.29 16.97 -8.70
N LYS A 43 -1.74 15.95 -9.44
CA LYS A 43 -3.12 15.49 -9.48
C LYS A 43 -3.15 14.08 -8.92
N LEU A 44 -3.57 13.93 -7.67
CA LEU A 44 -3.64 12.64 -6.99
C LEU A 44 -5.08 12.11 -7.03
N PHE A 45 -5.23 10.84 -7.40
CA PHE A 45 -6.49 10.12 -7.34
C PHE A 45 -6.40 9.05 -6.26
N ASP A 46 -7.15 9.23 -5.16
CA ASP A 46 -7.37 8.16 -4.18
C ASP A 46 -8.58 7.33 -4.60
N VAL A 47 -8.40 6.02 -4.71
CA VAL A 47 -9.42 5.09 -5.22
C VAL A 47 -9.72 4.02 -4.20
N GLY A 48 -11.00 3.68 -4.04
CA GLY A 48 -11.41 2.59 -3.17
C GLY A 48 -10.79 1.24 -3.58
N GLY A 49 -10.09 0.57 -2.66
CA GLY A 49 -9.40 -0.71 -2.89
C GLY A 49 -10.26 -1.99 -2.89
N GLN A 50 -11.48 -1.90 -2.35
CA GLN A 50 -12.39 -3.04 -2.19
C GLN A 50 -12.88 -3.54 -3.55
N ARG A 51 -13.18 -4.84 -3.65
CA ARG A 51 -13.60 -5.48 -4.92
C ARG A 51 -14.79 -4.76 -5.59
N SER A 52 -15.74 -4.23 -4.81
CA SER A 52 -16.89 -3.47 -5.31
C SER A 52 -16.52 -2.16 -6.00
N GLU A 53 -15.39 -1.55 -5.61
CA GLU A 53 -14.96 -0.24 -6.08
C GLU A 53 -14.09 -0.31 -7.33
N ARG A 54 -13.40 -1.44 -7.56
CA ARG A 54 -12.40 -1.60 -8.63
C ARG A 54 -12.93 -1.39 -10.04
N LYS A 55 -14.23 -1.60 -10.28
CA LYS A 55 -14.86 -1.30 -11.58
C LYS A 55 -14.78 0.19 -11.95
N LYS A 56 -14.68 1.08 -10.95
CA LYS A 56 -14.63 2.52 -11.14
C LYS A 56 -13.23 3.00 -11.54
N TRP A 57 -12.18 2.20 -11.31
CA TRP A 57 -10.78 2.61 -11.52
C TRP A 57 -10.49 3.02 -12.96
N ILE A 58 -11.18 2.45 -13.95
CA ILE A 58 -10.99 2.82 -15.36
C ILE A 58 -11.19 4.32 -15.63
N HIS A 59 -11.93 5.04 -14.77
CA HIS A 59 -12.12 6.49 -14.88
C HIS A 59 -10.87 7.32 -14.55
N CYS A 60 -9.80 6.72 -14.04
CA CYS A 60 -8.54 7.40 -13.73
C CYS A 60 -7.32 6.79 -14.44
N PHE A 61 -7.51 6.04 -15.54
CA PHE A 61 -6.42 5.32 -16.22
C PHE A 61 -5.71 6.15 -17.30
N GLU A 62 -6.26 7.31 -17.70
CA GLU A 62 -5.63 8.19 -18.69
C GLU A 62 -4.53 9.06 -18.07
N ASP A 63 -3.41 9.20 -18.79
CA ASP A 63 -2.27 10.06 -18.46
C ASP A 63 -1.66 9.86 -17.04
N VAL A 64 -1.69 8.62 -16.54
CA VAL A 64 -1.11 8.28 -15.24
C VAL A 64 0.42 8.25 -15.33
N THR A 65 1.09 9.19 -14.65
CA THR A 65 2.56 9.24 -14.56
C THR A 65 3.12 8.09 -13.73
N ALA A 66 2.51 7.81 -12.58
CA ALA A 66 2.95 6.74 -11.68
C ALA A 66 1.77 6.19 -10.87
N ILE A 67 1.87 4.92 -10.50
CA ILE A 67 0.93 4.25 -9.60
C ILE A 67 1.59 4.05 -8.24
N ILE A 68 0.89 4.44 -7.17
CA ILE A 68 1.28 4.09 -5.81
C ILE A 68 0.42 2.89 -5.39
N PHE A 69 1.05 1.73 -5.23
CA PHE A 69 0.36 0.51 -4.81
C PHE A 69 0.71 0.17 -3.36
N CYS A 70 -0.26 0.25 -2.47
CA CYS A 70 -0.07 0.01 -1.04
C CYS A 70 -0.47 -1.42 -0.65
N VAL A 71 0.46 -2.15 -0.04
CA VAL A 71 0.30 -3.49 0.53
C VAL A 71 0.40 -3.40 2.05
N ALA A 72 -0.54 -4.01 2.76
CA ALA A 72 -0.43 -4.17 4.20
C ALA A 72 0.37 -5.43 4.53
N MET A 73 1.65 -5.29 4.87
CA MET A 73 2.54 -6.42 5.17
C MET A 73 1.99 -7.30 6.29
N SER A 74 1.38 -6.70 7.31
CA SER A 74 0.84 -7.39 8.48
C SER A 74 -0.41 -8.26 8.19
N GLU A 75 -0.90 -8.32 6.96
CA GLU A 75 -2.15 -9.03 6.60
C GLU A 75 -1.91 -10.42 5.99
N TYR A 76 -0.67 -10.92 6.02
CA TYR A 76 -0.30 -12.25 5.50
C TYR A 76 -1.03 -13.41 6.20
N ASP A 77 -1.49 -13.24 7.43
CA ASP A 77 -2.23 -14.26 8.18
C ASP A 77 -3.73 -13.96 8.30
N GLN A 78 -4.25 -13.07 7.44
CA GLN A 78 -5.64 -12.64 7.46
C GLN A 78 -6.37 -13.03 6.18
N VAL A 79 -7.70 -13.18 6.29
CA VAL A 79 -8.61 -13.36 5.16
C VAL A 79 -9.36 -12.07 4.82
N LEU A 80 -9.85 -11.97 3.58
CA LEU A 80 -10.73 -10.87 3.15
C LEU A 80 -11.99 -10.84 4.01
N HIS A 81 -12.52 -9.63 4.22
CA HIS A 81 -13.79 -9.50 4.92
C HIS A 81 -14.97 -9.88 4.02
N GLU A 82 -14.80 -9.74 2.71
CA GLU A 82 -15.85 -9.99 1.71
C GLU A 82 -16.19 -11.48 1.51
N ASP A 83 -15.24 -12.40 1.74
CA ASP A 83 -15.44 -13.83 1.51
C ASP A 83 -14.88 -14.75 2.62
N GLU A 84 -14.24 -14.20 3.65
CA GLU A 84 -13.69 -14.90 4.82
C GLU A 84 -12.78 -16.11 4.53
N THR A 85 -12.33 -16.26 3.28
CA THR A 85 -11.62 -17.46 2.81
C THR A 85 -10.36 -17.10 2.03
N THR A 86 -10.39 -16.00 1.27
CA THR A 86 -9.23 -15.57 0.49
C THR A 86 -8.22 -14.88 1.40
N ASN A 87 -6.99 -15.39 1.44
CA ASN A 87 -5.88 -14.71 2.11
C ASN A 87 -5.64 -13.31 1.53
N ARG A 88 -5.53 -12.29 2.39
CA ARG A 88 -5.43 -10.88 1.97
C ARG A 88 -4.17 -10.56 1.19
N MET A 89 -3.04 -11.11 1.59
CA MET A 89 -1.77 -10.88 0.89
C MET A 89 -1.77 -11.57 -0.48
N GLN A 90 -2.37 -12.76 -0.59
CA GLN A 90 -2.58 -13.43 -1.88
C GLN A 90 -3.53 -12.64 -2.80
N GLU A 91 -4.61 -12.07 -2.27
CA GLU A 91 -5.46 -11.15 -3.05
C GLU A 91 -4.67 -9.92 -3.52
N SER A 92 -3.84 -9.34 -2.66
CA SER A 92 -3.01 -8.19 -2.99
C SER A 92 -2.01 -8.51 -4.10
N LEU A 93 -1.38 -9.70 -4.08
CA LEU A 93 -0.49 -10.18 -5.13
C LEU A 93 -1.21 -10.36 -6.47
N LYS A 94 -2.42 -10.93 -6.46
CA LYS A 94 -3.27 -11.08 -7.66
C LYS A 94 -3.65 -9.73 -8.24
N LEU A 95 -4.06 -8.79 -7.38
CA LEU A 95 -4.41 -7.44 -7.79
C LEU A 95 -3.19 -6.71 -8.37
N PHE A 96 -2.04 -6.80 -7.70
CA PHE A 96 -0.79 -6.23 -8.19
C PHE A 96 -0.40 -6.79 -9.56
N ASP A 97 -0.45 -8.11 -9.76
CA ASP A 97 -0.18 -8.75 -11.06
C ASP A 97 -1.10 -8.18 -12.16
N SER A 98 -2.38 -7.95 -11.86
CA SER A 98 -3.35 -7.39 -12.81
C SER A 98 -3.09 -5.93 -13.18
N ILE A 99 -2.55 -5.14 -12.25
CA ILE A 99 -2.23 -3.72 -12.45
C ILE A 99 -0.86 -3.57 -13.12
N CYS A 100 0.15 -4.26 -12.59
CA CYS A 100 1.52 -4.24 -13.09
C CYS A 100 1.59 -4.64 -14.57
N ASN A 101 0.76 -5.59 -14.98
CA ASN A 101 0.74 -6.11 -16.35
C ASN A 101 -0.45 -5.59 -17.18
N ASN A 102 -1.15 -4.54 -16.72
CA ASN A 102 -2.23 -3.94 -17.48
C ASN A 102 -1.69 -3.14 -18.68
N LYS A 103 -2.31 -3.29 -19.86
CA LYS A 103 -1.94 -2.56 -21.07
C LYS A 103 -2.02 -1.04 -20.93
N TRP A 104 -2.99 -0.54 -20.13
CA TRP A 104 -3.13 0.88 -19.83
C TRP A 104 -1.94 1.45 -19.07
N PHE A 105 -1.17 0.59 -18.40
CA PHE A 105 -0.07 0.99 -17.53
C PHE A 105 1.28 0.51 -18.05
N THR A 106 1.40 0.12 -19.33
CA THR A 106 2.62 -0.47 -19.88
C THR A 106 3.87 0.36 -19.57
N ASP A 107 3.77 1.68 -19.77
CA ASP A 107 4.86 2.65 -19.57
C ASP A 107 4.72 3.43 -18.25
N THR A 108 3.79 3.03 -17.38
CA THR A 108 3.57 3.68 -16.08
C THR A 108 4.46 3.04 -15.01
N SER A 109 5.30 3.87 -14.37
CA SER A 109 6.12 3.48 -13.22
C SER A 109 5.26 3.12 -12.01
N ILE A 110 5.73 2.17 -11.20
CA ILE A 110 5.01 1.72 -10.01
C ILE A 110 5.87 1.94 -8.77
N ILE A 111 5.31 2.67 -7.81
CA ILE A 111 5.83 2.77 -6.45
C ILE A 111 5.07 1.76 -5.59
N LEU A 112 5.77 0.75 -5.08
CA LEU A 112 5.21 -0.28 -4.22
C LEU A 112 5.47 0.07 -2.76
N PHE A 113 4.41 0.35 -2.01
CA PHE A 113 4.48 0.57 -0.57
C PHE A 113 4.15 -0.71 0.19
N LEU A 114 5.18 -1.32 0.78
CA LEU A 114 5.03 -2.38 1.77
C LEU A 114 4.78 -1.71 3.14
N ASN A 115 3.53 -1.39 3.40
CA ASN A 115 3.07 -0.64 4.56
C ASN A 115 2.81 -1.55 5.77
N LYS A 116 2.70 -0.97 6.96
CA LYS A 116 2.51 -1.67 8.24
C LYS A 116 3.64 -2.66 8.58
N LYS A 117 4.83 -2.52 7.99
CA LYS A 117 5.93 -2.03 8.82
C LYS A 117 6.15 -2.69 10.18
N ASP A 118 5.90 -1.82 11.15
CA ASP A 118 5.82 -2.01 12.59
C ASP A 118 4.96 -3.22 12.98
N LEU A 119 3.73 -3.29 12.47
CA LEU A 119 2.82 -4.39 12.82
C LEU A 119 3.30 -5.73 12.28
N PHE A 120 3.96 -5.74 11.12
CA PHE A 120 4.56 -6.94 10.54
C PHE A 120 5.75 -7.41 11.38
N GLU A 121 6.65 -6.51 11.78
CA GLU A 121 7.81 -6.84 12.61
C GLU A 121 7.43 -7.52 13.94
N GLU A 122 6.36 -7.04 14.58
CA GLU A 122 5.86 -7.66 15.81
C GLU A 122 5.19 -9.02 15.56
N LYS A 123 4.42 -9.11 14.46
CA LYS A 123 3.58 -10.27 14.17
C LYS A 123 4.38 -11.45 13.63
N ILE A 124 5.41 -11.22 12.81
CA ILE A 124 6.20 -12.29 12.20
C ILE A 124 6.80 -13.22 13.25
N ARG A 125 7.18 -12.69 14.42
CA ARG A 125 7.71 -13.47 15.55
C ARG A 125 6.70 -14.46 16.16
N LYS A 126 5.40 -14.33 15.87
CA LYS A 126 4.30 -15.10 16.49
C LYS A 126 3.51 -15.93 15.50
N SER A 127 3.37 -15.45 14.26
CA SER A 127 2.53 -16.06 13.22
C SER A 127 3.41 -16.35 12.01
N PRO A 128 3.55 -17.62 11.56
CA PRO A 128 4.50 -17.96 10.51
C PRO A 128 4.06 -17.46 9.13
N LEU A 129 5.03 -17.00 8.34
CA LEU A 129 4.78 -16.52 6.97
C LEU A 129 4.21 -17.62 6.05
N THR A 130 4.44 -18.89 6.41
CA THR A 130 3.94 -20.07 5.68
C THR A 130 2.42 -20.18 5.61
N ILE A 131 1.67 -19.43 6.44
CA ILE A 131 0.21 -19.29 6.29
C ILE A 131 -0.14 -18.68 4.93
N CYS A 132 0.65 -17.72 4.46
CA CYS A 132 0.48 -17.09 3.15
C CYS A 132 1.29 -17.80 2.07
N PHE A 133 2.52 -18.20 2.40
CA PHE A 133 3.50 -18.73 1.45
C PHE A 133 4.02 -20.10 1.94
N PRO A 134 3.30 -21.20 1.69
CA PRO A 134 3.69 -22.53 2.18
C PRO A 134 5.11 -22.96 1.80
N GLU A 135 5.62 -22.44 0.70
CA GLU A 135 6.96 -22.66 0.16
C GLU A 135 8.07 -21.82 0.83
N TYR A 136 7.73 -20.91 1.74
CA TYR A 136 8.70 -20.10 2.46
C TYR A 136 9.54 -20.97 3.42
N THR A 137 10.85 -21.01 3.19
CA THR A 137 11.81 -21.79 3.98
C THR A 137 12.76 -20.92 4.80
N GLY A 138 12.62 -19.59 4.72
CA GLY A 138 13.48 -18.64 5.41
C GLY A 138 13.20 -18.51 6.91
N ALA A 139 14.04 -17.74 7.60
CA ALA A 139 13.88 -17.49 9.03
C ALA A 139 12.62 -16.68 9.34
N GLN A 140 11.98 -16.96 10.47
CA GLN A 140 10.82 -16.22 10.95
C GLN A 140 11.25 -14.88 11.60
N GLU A 141 12.00 -14.09 10.85
CA GLU A 141 12.57 -12.81 11.24
C GLU A 141 12.19 -11.72 10.24
N TYR A 142 12.08 -10.49 10.73
CA TYR A 142 11.62 -9.36 9.92
C TYR A 142 12.41 -9.20 8.61
N GLY A 143 13.74 -9.21 8.67
CA GLY A 143 14.58 -8.92 7.51
C GLY A 143 14.35 -9.88 6.35
N GLU A 144 14.44 -11.19 6.63
CA GLU A 144 14.30 -12.23 5.60
C GLU A 144 12.85 -12.35 5.12
N ALA A 145 11.87 -12.28 6.03
CA ALA A 145 10.46 -12.36 5.67
C ALA A 145 10.00 -11.14 4.85
N ALA A 146 10.46 -9.94 5.20
CA ALA A 146 10.16 -8.71 4.46
C ALA A 146 10.78 -8.72 3.06
N ALA A 147 12.03 -9.15 2.94
CA ALA A 147 12.71 -9.31 1.65
C ALA A 147 12.00 -10.34 0.76
N TYR A 148 11.53 -11.44 1.36
CA TYR A 148 10.75 -12.43 0.63
C TYR A 148 9.42 -11.86 0.10
N ILE A 149 8.66 -11.16 0.93
CA ILE A 149 7.41 -10.51 0.49
C ILE A 149 7.69 -9.53 -0.65
N GLN A 150 8.73 -8.70 -0.54
CA GLN A 150 9.13 -7.79 -1.61
C GLN A 150 9.40 -8.54 -2.92
N ALA A 151 10.21 -9.60 -2.87
CA ALA A 151 10.53 -10.42 -4.03
C ALA A 151 9.28 -11.05 -4.68
N GLN A 152 8.28 -11.46 -3.88
CA GLN A 152 7.02 -12.00 -4.40
C GLN A 152 6.23 -10.98 -5.22
N PHE A 153 6.25 -9.70 -4.85
CA PHE A 153 5.62 -8.63 -5.62
C PHE A 153 6.44 -8.26 -6.86
N GLU A 154 7.76 -8.09 -6.72
CA GLU A 154 8.65 -7.76 -7.84
C GLU A 154 8.59 -8.84 -8.93
N ALA A 155 8.50 -10.12 -8.55
CA ALA A 155 8.35 -11.24 -9.48
C ALA A 155 7.05 -11.22 -10.30
N LYS A 156 6.06 -10.39 -9.95
CA LYS A 156 4.85 -10.20 -10.78
C LYS A 156 5.07 -9.27 -11.97
N ASN A 157 6.17 -8.52 -12.00
CA ASN A 157 6.51 -7.69 -13.14
C ASN A 157 6.97 -8.54 -14.31
N LYS A 158 6.18 -8.58 -15.39
CA LYS A 158 6.54 -9.29 -16.61
C LYS A 158 7.20 -8.38 -17.64
N SER A 159 7.27 -7.08 -17.38
CA SER A 159 7.95 -6.12 -18.25
C SER A 159 9.44 -6.09 -17.95
N THR A 160 10.25 -6.03 -19.00
CA THR A 160 11.71 -5.88 -18.91
C THR A 160 12.15 -4.42 -18.74
N THR A 161 11.25 -3.46 -18.96
CA THR A 161 11.55 -2.01 -18.94
C THR A 161 10.88 -1.29 -17.79
N LYS A 162 9.80 -1.84 -17.22
CA LYS A 162 9.08 -1.23 -16.12
C LYS A 162 9.85 -1.41 -14.83
N GLU A 163 10.08 -0.31 -14.13
CA GLU A 163 10.70 -0.33 -12.80
C GLU A 163 9.63 -0.31 -11.69
N ILE A 164 9.86 -1.12 -10.66
CA ILE A 164 9.08 -1.10 -9.42
C ILE A 164 9.97 -0.53 -8.32
N TYR A 165 9.54 0.59 -7.74
CA TYR A 165 10.21 1.26 -6.64
C TYR A 165 9.58 0.81 -5.32
N CYS A 166 10.21 -0.16 -4.66
CA CYS A 166 9.69 -0.75 -3.42
C CYS A 166 10.17 0.01 -2.18
N HIS A 167 9.23 0.38 -1.30
CA HIS A 167 9.51 1.05 -0.03
C HIS A 167 8.72 0.42 1.11
N MET A 168 9.42 0.06 2.18
CA MET A 168 8.80 -0.38 3.43
C MET A 168 8.39 0.85 4.25
N THR A 169 7.09 1.02 4.46
CA THR A 169 6.49 2.21 5.05
C THR A 169 5.75 1.88 6.34
N CYS A 170 5.61 2.89 7.19
CA CYS A 170 4.61 2.90 8.25
C CYS A 170 3.68 4.09 8.00
N ALA A 171 2.37 3.89 8.07
CA ALA A 171 1.37 4.90 7.71
C ALA A 171 1.47 6.20 8.54
N THR A 172 2.09 6.14 9.72
CA THR A 172 2.32 7.31 10.58
C THR A 172 3.65 8.02 10.30
N ASP A 173 4.46 7.50 9.39
CA ASP A 173 5.71 8.14 8.97
C ASP A 173 5.42 9.19 7.89
N THR A 174 5.44 10.46 8.27
CA THR A 174 5.19 11.60 7.38
C THR A 174 6.29 11.78 6.33
N ASN A 175 7.44 11.10 6.45
CA ASN A 175 8.51 11.16 5.46
C ASN A 175 8.20 10.34 4.19
N ASN A 176 7.22 9.42 4.24
CA ASN A 176 6.83 8.62 3.08
C ASN A 176 6.38 9.49 1.88
N ILE A 177 5.73 10.63 2.16
CA ILE A 177 5.25 11.52 1.10
C ILE A 177 6.42 12.20 0.37
N GLN A 178 7.52 12.50 1.08
CA GLN A 178 8.72 13.09 0.49
C GLN A 178 9.29 12.15 -0.57
N PHE A 179 9.30 10.85 -0.28
CA PHE A 179 9.73 9.83 -1.23
C PHE A 179 8.86 9.80 -2.49
N VAL A 180 7.53 9.83 -2.34
CA VAL A 180 6.61 9.88 -3.50
C VAL A 180 6.97 11.05 -4.41
N PHE A 181 7.25 12.22 -3.83
CA PHE A 181 7.59 13.41 -4.60
C PHE A 181 8.96 13.33 -5.26
N ASP A 182 9.94 12.76 -4.58
CA ASP A 182 11.28 12.62 -5.15
C ASP A 182 11.28 11.58 -6.28
N ALA A 183 10.55 10.47 -6.14
CA ALA A 183 10.34 9.49 -7.20
C ALA A 183 9.58 10.09 -8.40
N ALA A 184 8.52 10.85 -8.15
CA ALA A 184 7.76 11.52 -9.20
C ALA A 184 8.58 12.58 -9.96
N ALA A 185 9.54 13.24 -9.29
CA ALA A 185 10.46 14.16 -9.94
C ALA A 185 11.44 13.44 -10.86
N ILE A 186 11.91 12.24 -10.50
CA ILE A 186 12.74 11.39 -11.37
C ILE A 186 11.97 11.02 -12.64
N PHE A 187 10.71 10.57 -12.52
CA PHE A 187 9.90 10.15 -13.67
C PHE A 187 9.58 11.26 -14.66
N LYS A 188 9.60 12.53 -14.23
CA LYS A 188 9.42 13.68 -15.14
C LYS A 188 10.72 14.14 -15.82
N GLY A 189 11.88 13.69 -15.34
CA GLY A 189 13.19 14.08 -15.86
C GLY A 189 13.82 13.08 -16.84
N SER A 190 13.26 11.87 -16.94
CA SER A 190 13.60 10.80 -17.89
C SER A 190 12.71 10.83 -19.13
#